data_AF-A0A2W4PED7-F1
#
_entry.id   AF-A0A2W4PED7-F1
#
_cell.length_a   1.000
_cell.length_b   1.000
_cell.length_c   1.000
_cell.angle_alpha   90.00
_cell.angle_beta   90.00
_cell.angle_gamma   90.00
#
_symmetry.space_group_name_H-M   'P 1'
#
loop_
_entity.id
_entity.type
_entity.pdbx_description
1 polymer ?
#
loop_
_entity_poly.entity_id
_entity_poly.type
_entity_poly.pdbx_seq_one_letter_code
_entity_poly.pdbx_strand_id
1 'polypeptide(L)'
;MAPRFSRPRLIDANDKQYRAFLAQIMLTKENQRAIRPPRARDLFGGEAEEALRGWLAQHYTLSERRIVEYLEHRGRQAIKKYRELDAVVLPDPKTVHVFEIKASQKAVSLRRAVQQLRDTQTILRMLFARVYTTILLVDTGIPQTKEEAEQQLAERLADLAARGITPDRPLDPPPTLDEVLADLPQVRRVASVEEIEPDPQIVSLLRFGVDDIIALAGAENLHLDWDEEEELAEEGDEGEAEAESYAYSTGGDEEDDEDNPFAAALKRALQESSGSKDS
;
A
#
# COMPACT_ATOMS: atom_id res chain seq x y z
N MET A 1 -27.21 2.97 10.27
CA MET A 1 -26.13 1.97 10.08
C MET A 1 -25.06 2.22 11.12
N ALA A 2 -24.48 1.18 11.72
CA ALA A 2 -23.29 1.33 12.55
C ALA A 2 -22.10 1.78 11.68
N PRO A 3 -21.20 2.64 12.19
CA PRO A 3 -20.05 3.10 11.42
C PRO A 3 -19.09 1.95 11.13
N ARG A 4 -18.57 1.86 9.89
CA ARG A 4 -17.61 0.82 9.47
C ARG A 4 -16.30 0.85 10.28
N PHE A 5 -15.90 2.02 10.76
CA PHE A 5 -14.66 2.23 11.51
C PHE A 5 -14.93 2.86 12.88
N SER A 6 -14.09 2.57 13.88
CA SER A 6 -14.14 3.26 15.17
C SER A 6 -12.80 3.30 15.90
N ARG A 7 -12.74 4.14 16.96
CA ARG A 7 -11.59 4.34 17.86
C ARG A 7 -10.25 4.57 17.15
N PRO A 8 -10.17 5.49 16.17
CA PRO A 8 -8.89 5.73 15.53
C PRO A 8 -7.89 6.39 16.48
N ARG A 9 -6.60 6.12 16.25
CA ARG A 9 -5.47 6.81 16.85
C ARG A 9 -4.41 7.01 15.78
N LEU A 10 -3.84 8.22 15.73
CA LEU A 10 -2.66 8.50 14.92
C LEU A 10 -1.42 8.36 15.82
N ILE A 11 -0.57 7.37 15.55
CA ILE A 11 0.59 6.98 16.37
C ILE A 11 1.88 6.98 15.54
N ASP A 12 3.02 6.93 16.22
CA ASP A 12 4.32 6.76 15.59
C ASP A 12 4.80 5.29 15.69
N ALA A 13 5.93 5.00 15.05
CA ALA A 13 6.51 3.65 15.00
C ALA A 13 7.00 3.13 16.37
N ASN A 14 7.09 3.98 17.39
CA ASN A 14 7.51 3.60 18.74
C ASN A 14 6.35 3.13 19.62
N ASP A 15 5.10 3.21 19.17
CA ASP A 15 3.95 2.71 19.92
C ASP A 15 4.10 1.21 20.24
N LYS A 16 3.96 0.89 21.53
CA LYS A 16 4.20 -0.47 22.04
C LYS A 16 3.27 -1.52 21.42
N GLN A 17 2.02 -1.16 21.14
CA GLN A 17 1.04 -2.09 20.59
C GLN A 17 1.34 -2.36 19.12
N TYR A 18 1.68 -1.32 18.36
CA TYR A 18 2.08 -1.46 16.97
C TYR A 18 3.37 -2.27 16.81
N ARG A 19 4.39 -2.04 17.67
CA ARG A 19 5.61 -2.85 17.67
C ARG A 19 5.38 -4.32 18.01
N ALA A 20 4.51 -4.60 18.98
CA ALA A 20 4.14 -5.98 19.33
C ALA A 20 3.42 -6.68 18.17
N PHE A 21 2.53 -5.95 17.48
CA PHE A 21 1.85 -6.42 16.28
C PHE A 21 2.84 -6.74 15.14
N LEU A 22 3.78 -5.85 14.84
CA LEU A 22 4.84 -6.12 13.85
C LEU A 22 5.66 -7.36 14.20
N ALA A 23 6.04 -7.52 15.48
CA ALA A 23 6.78 -8.69 15.93
C ALA A 23 5.99 -9.99 15.71
N GLN A 24 4.68 -9.98 15.97
CA GLN A 24 3.82 -11.14 15.72
C GLN A 24 3.76 -11.51 14.24
N ILE A 25 3.66 -10.53 13.34
CA ILE A 25 3.64 -10.74 11.88
C ILE A 25 4.95 -11.33 11.39
N MET A 26 6.08 -10.81 11.90
CA MET A 26 7.40 -11.31 11.52
C MET A 26 7.59 -12.77 11.95
N LEU A 27 7.15 -13.13 13.16
CA LEU A 27 7.16 -14.52 13.63
C LEU A 27 6.31 -15.43 12.72
N THR A 28 5.14 -14.99 12.27
CA THR A 28 4.32 -15.76 11.32
C THR A 28 5.02 -15.93 9.97
N LYS A 29 5.66 -14.87 9.45
CA LYS A 29 6.38 -14.90 8.16
C LYS A 29 7.64 -15.77 8.20
N GLU A 30 8.40 -15.72 9.28
CA GLU A 30 9.60 -16.56 9.49
C GLU A 30 9.23 -18.05 9.53
N ASN A 31 8.11 -18.39 10.16
CA ASN A 31 7.64 -19.77 10.24
C ASN A 31 7.08 -20.32 8.91
N GLN A 32 6.84 -19.47 7.90
CA GLN A 32 6.15 -19.85 6.67
C GLN A 32 7.04 -19.97 5.42
N ARG A 33 8.31 -19.58 5.42
CA ARG A 33 8.95 -19.23 4.14
C ARG A 33 10.23 -19.96 3.74
N ALA A 34 10.15 -20.55 2.54
CA ALA A 34 11.02 -20.14 1.44
C ALA A 34 10.63 -18.71 1.01
N ILE A 35 11.45 -17.69 1.35
CA ILE A 35 11.21 -16.29 0.97
C ILE A 35 11.79 -16.09 -0.43
N ARG A 36 10.96 -15.77 -1.43
CA ARG A 36 11.47 -15.23 -2.69
C ARG A 36 12.07 -13.84 -2.42
N PRO A 37 13.26 -13.52 -2.94
CA PRO A 37 13.82 -12.17 -2.85
C PRO A 37 12.85 -11.11 -3.39
N PRO A 38 12.85 -9.87 -2.85
CA PRO A 38 12.08 -8.76 -3.39
C PRO A 38 12.52 -8.46 -4.83
N ARG A 39 11.58 -8.05 -5.68
CA ARG A 39 11.85 -7.66 -7.07
C ARG A 39 12.54 -6.30 -7.13
N ALA A 40 13.28 -6.02 -8.19
CA ALA A 40 13.92 -4.72 -8.38
C ALA A 40 12.89 -3.57 -8.34
N ARG A 41 11.70 -3.83 -8.89
CA ARG A 41 10.60 -2.87 -8.88
C ARG A 41 10.00 -2.61 -7.49
N ASP A 42 9.91 -3.64 -6.65
CA ASP A 42 9.47 -3.49 -5.25
C ASP A 42 10.46 -2.61 -4.47
N LEU A 43 11.76 -2.81 -4.73
CA LEU A 43 12.84 -2.02 -4.14
C LEU A 43 12.76 -0.56 -4.61
N PHE A 44 12.61 -0.34 -5.93
CA PHE A 44 12.45 1.00 -6.50
C PHE A 44 11.25 1.75 -5.90
N GLY A 45 10.12 1.07 -5.67
CA GLY A 45 8.95 1.66 -5.04
C GLY A 45 9.26 2.26 -3.67
N GLY A 46 9.99 1.53 -2.82
CA GLY A 46 10.43 2.00 -1.51
C GLY A 46 11.47 3.12 -1.58
N GLU A 47 12.40 3.05 -2.53
CA GLU A 47 13.43 4.08 -2.74
C GLU A 47 12.83 5.40 -3.25
N ALA A 48 11.87 5.31 -4.17
CA ALA A 48 11.12 6.45 -4.67
C ALA A 48 10.25 7.09 -3.57
N GLU A 49 9.65 6.28 -2.69
CA GLU A 49 8.97 6.76 -1.48
C GLU A 49 9.93 7.54 -0.58
N GLU A 50 11.10 6.99 -0.27
CA GLU A 50 12.10 7.65 0.58
C GLU A 50 12.60 8.96 -0.04
N ALA A 51 12.91 8.96 -1.34
CA ALA A 51 13.35 10.15 -2.07
C ALA A 51 12.29 11.26 -2.05
N LEU A 52 11.02 10.92 -2.33
CA LEU A 52 9.92 11.87 -2.32
C LEU A 52 9.56 12.34 -0.91
N ARG A 53 9.71 11.49 0.12
CA ARG A 53 9.56 11.92 1.51
C ARG A 53 10.66 12.91 1.91
N GLY A 54 11.90 12.68 1.48
CA GLY A 54 13.01 13.60 1.65
C GLY A 54 12.79 14.94 0.96
N TRP A 55 12.26 14.92 -0.27
CA TRP A 55 11.85 16.12 -0.99
C TRP A 55 10.69 16.85 -0.29
N LEU A 56 9.63 16.14 0.13
CA LEU A 56 8.50 16.72 0.88
C LEU A 56 8.96 17.40 2.18
N ALA A 57 9.96 16.85 2.87
CA ALA A 57 10.51 17.43 4.09
C ALA A 57 11.19 18.80 3.88
N GLN A 58 11.54 19.15 2.64
CA GLN A 58 12.04 20.48 2.30
C GLN A 58 10.91 21.53 2.25
N HIS A 59 9.68 21.10 2.00
CA HIS A 59 8.49 21.95 1.87
C HIS A 59 7.62 21.96 3.13
N TYR A 60 7.63 20.85 3.89
CA TYR A 60 6.76 20.65 5.04
C TYR A 60 7.50 20.08 6.25
N THR A 61 7.03 20.43 7.44
CA THR A 61 7.39 19.71 8.67
C THR A 61 6.63 18.40 8.75
N LEU A 62 7.27 17.30 8.34
CA LEU A 62 6.67 15.97 8.40
C LEU A 62 6.54 15.47 9.84
N SER A 63 5.46 14.73 10.09
CA SER A 63 5.16 14.10 11.38
C SER A 63 5.53 12.62 11.35
N GLU A 64 6.25 12.17 12.37
CA GLU A 64 6.53 10.74 12.59
C GLU A 64 5.28 9.94 12.99
N ARG A 65 4.20 10.63 13.39
CA ARG A 65 2.90 10.00 13.64
C ARG A 65 2.21 9.67 12.32
N ARG A 66 2.67 8.60 11.67
CA ARG A 66 2.23 8.16 10.34
C ARG A 66 1.45 6.84 10.33
N ILE A 67 1.21 6.25 11.51
CA ILE A 67 0.45 5.00 11.62
C ILE A 67 -0.95 5.31 12.13
N VAL A 68 -1.96 4.88 11.39
CA VAL A 68 -3.38 4.95 11.80
C VAL A 68 -3.78 3.60 12.38
N GLU A 69 -3.94 3.55 13.70
CA GLU A 69 -4.61 2.46 14.39
C GLU A 69 -6.12 2.70 14.35
N TYR A 70 -6.93 1.68 14.06
CA TYR A 70 -8.39 1.76 14.09
C TYR A 70 -9.04 0.39 14.26
N LEU A 71 -10.33 0.38 14.62
CA LEU A 71 -11.17 -0.82 14.58
C LEU A 71 -12.00 -0.83 13.30
N GLU A 72 -11.95 -1.90 12.53
CA GLU A 72 -12.86 -2.17 11.41
C GLU A 72 -13.97 -3.14 11.86
N HIS A 73 -15.22 -2.75 11.65
CA HIS A 73 -16.38 -3.57 12.00
C HIS A 73 -16.75 -4.49 10.83
N ARG A 74 -16.70 -5.80 11.08
CA ARG A 74 -17.17 -6.84 10.15
C ARG A 74 -18.27 -7.65 10.85
N GLY A 75 -19.52 -7.37 10.50
CA GLY A 75 -20.67 -7.97 11.18
C GLY A 75 -20.74 -7.57 12.64
N ARG A 76 -20.59 -8.55 13.55
CA ARG A 76 -20.59 -8.33 15.01
C ARG A 76 -19.20 -8.15 15.61
N GLN A 77 -18.15 -8.40 14.82
CA GLN A 77 -16.77 -8.35 15.29
C GLN A 77 -16.12 -7.01 14.92
N ALA A 78 -15.22 -6.54 15.77
CA ALA A 78 -14.38 -5.37 15.54
C ALA A 78 -12.92 -5.80 15.55
N ILE A 79 -12.25 -5.68 14.40
CA ILE A 79 -10.86 -6.12 14.21
C ILE A 79 -9.96 -4.89 14.28
N LYS A 80 -8.94 -4.94 15.15
CA LYS A 80 -7.93 -3.89 15.20
C LYS A 80 -7.01 -3.99 13.97
N LYS A 81 -6.86 -2.88 13.27
CA LYS A 81 -5.98 -2.73 12.11
C LYS A 81 -5.04 -1.55 12.29
N TYR A 82 -3.90 -1.66 11.62
CA TYR A 82 -2.92 -0.62 11.47
C TYR A 82 -2.77 -0.32 9.98
N ARG A 83 -2.69 0.96 9.63
CA ARG A 83 -2.37 1.44 8.29
C ARG A 83 -1.19 2.40 8.41
N GLU A 84 -0.15 2.14 7.66
CA GLU A 84 0.97 3.07 7.49
C GLU A 84 0.63 4.07 6.40
N LEU A 85 0.91 5.34 6.65
CA LEU A 85 0.80 6.43 5.70
C LEU A 85 2.21 6.83 5.29
N ASP A 86 2.42 7.13 4.02
CA ASP A 86 3.75 7.36 3.47
C ASP A 86 4.35 8.66 4.03
N ALA A 87 3.57 9.74 4.00
CA ALA A 87 3.90 10.97 4.71
C ALA A 87 2.67 11.69 5.29
N VAL A 88 2.89 12.35 6.43
CA VAL A 88 1.85 13.07 7.17
C VAL A 88 2.37 14.44 7.59
N VAL A 89 1.55 15.47 7.36
CA VAL A 89 1.75 16.81 7.88
C VAL A 89 0.60 17.15 8.82
N LEU A 90 0.93 17.77 9.97
CA LEU A 90 -0.03 18.24 10.96
C LEU A 90 0.12 19.76 11.11
N PRO A 91 -0.46 20.57 10.19
CA PRO A 91 -0.27 22.02 10.21
C PRO A 91 -0.85 22.66 11.47
N ASP A 92 -1.96 22.12 11.98
CA ASP A 92 -2.64 22.56 13.18
C ASP A 92 -3.40 21.39 13.85
N PRO A 93 -3.85 21.51 15.11
CA PRO A 93 -4.49 20.41 15.82
C PRO A 93 -5.79 19.86 15.20
N LYS A 94 -6.41 20.57 14.25
CA LYS A 94 -7.66 20.19 13.59
C LYS A 94 -7.46 19.75 12.15
N THR A 95 -6.24 19.81 11.63
CA THR A 95 -5.92 19.54 10.24
C THR A 95 -4.86 18.46 10.13
N VAL A 96 -5.09 17.52 9.21
CA VAL A 96 -4.07 16.57 8.76
C VAL A 96 -4.01 16.61 7.24
N HIS A 97 -2.80 16.55 6.71
CA HIS A 97 -2.55 16.38 5.28
C HIS A 97 -1.74 15.11 5.09
N VAL A 98 -2.30 14.17 4.34
CA VAL A 98 -1.69 12.87 4.05
C VAL A 98 -1.20 12.86 2.61
N PHE A 99 0.00 12.35 2.41
CA PHE A 99 0.57 12.10 1.10
C PHE A 99 0.67 10.59 0.92
N GLU A 100 0.12 10.10 -0.18
CA GLU A 100 0.30 8.73 -0.67
C GLU A 100 1.29 8.78 -1.84
N ILE A 101 2.36 8.01 -1.78
CA ILE A 101 3.39 7.93 -2.80
C ILE A 101 3.22 6.61 -3.53
N LYS A 102 3.20 6.67 -4.86
CA LYS A 102 2.97 5.47 -5.67
C LYS A 102 3.83 5.47 -6.91
N ALA A 103 4.72 4.50 -7.03
CA ALA A 103 5.40 4.17 -8.27
C ALA A 103 4.55 3.20 -9.10
N SER A 104 4.31 3.50 -10.37
CA SER A 104 3.48 2.66 -11.22
C SER A 104 3.70 2.90 -12.71
N GLN A 105 3.55 1.84 -13.51
CA GLN A 105 3.44 1.88 -14.98
C GLN A 105 1.99 1.94 -15.46
N LYS A 106 1.02 1.67 -14.57
CA LYS A 106 -0.39 1.56 -14.94
C LYS A 106 -1.19 2.71 -14.33
N ALA A 107 -1.81 3.53 -15.19
CA ALA A 107 -2.69 4.61 -14.74
C ALA A 107 -3.83 4.09 -13.85
N VAL A 108 -4.36 2.89 -14.13
CA VAL A 108 -5.46 2.28 -13.37
C VAL A 108 -5.15 2.08 -11.88
N SER A 109 -3.87 2.01 -11.52
CA SER A 109 -3.43 1.88 -10.14
C SER A 109 -3.83 3.08 -9.25
N LEU A 110 -4.13 4.24 -9.87
CA LEU A 110 -4.71 5.41 -9.21
C LEU A 110 -6.13 5.15 -8.70
N ARG A 111 -6.95 4.34 -9.39
CA ARG A 111 -8.31 4.03 -8.93
C ARG A 111 -8.26 3.36 -7.55
N ARG A 112 -7.33 2.42 -7.36
CA ARG A 112 -7.09 1.75 -6.07
C ARG A 112 -6.55 2.73 -5.02
N ALA A 113 -5.57 3.56 -5.37
CA ALA A 113 -5.00 4.56 -4.45
C ALA A 113 -6.07 5.54 -3.94
N VAL A 114 -6.92 6.04 -4.83
CA VAL A 114 -8.03 6.94 -4.47
C VAL A 114 -9.05 6.24 -3.57
N GLN A 115 -9.35 4.97 -3.80
CA GLN A 115 -10.24 4.21 -2.92
C GLN A 115 -9.63 4.00 -1.53
N GLN A 116 -8.33 3.68 -1.44
CA GLN A 116 -7.61 3.57 -0.17
C GLN A 116 -7.55 4.90 0.59
N LEU A 117 -7.35 6.01 -0.13
CA LEU A 117 -7.40 7.35 0.44
C LEU A 117 -8.79 7.72 0.97
N ARG A 118 -9.88 7.30 0.32
CA ARG A 118 -11.25 7.53 0.83
C ARG A 118 -11.49 6.84 2.18
N ASP A 119 -11.04 5.60 2.33
CA ASP A 119 -11.12 4.88 3.60
C ASP A 119 -10.25 5.59 4.66
N THR A 120 -9.04 6.01 4.28
CA THR A 120 -8.13 6.79 5.15
C THR A 120 -8.75 8.12 5.59
N GLN A 121 -9.34 8.88 4.68
CA GLN A 121 -10.08 10.12 4.98
C GLN A 121 -11.23 9.86 5.95
N THR A 122 -11.99 8.79 5.75
CA THR A 122 -13.12 8.43 6.62
C THR A 122 -12.66 8.19 8.05
N ILE A 123 -11.54 7.46 8.22
CA ILE A 123 -10.97 7.17 9.54
C ILE A 123 -10.41 8.44 10.19
N LEU A 124 -9.61 9.22 9.44
CA LEU A 124 -8.96 10.43 9.96
C LEU A 124 -9.93 11.56 10.28
N ARG A 125 -11.08 11.65 9.60
CA ARG A 125 -12.14 12.64 9.90
C ARG A 125 -12.77 12.46 11.29
N MET A 126 -12.56 11.32 11.94
CA MET A 126 -12.96 11.10 13.33
C MET A 126 -11.98 11.76 14.32
N LEU A 127 -10.75 12.07 13.88
CA LEU A 127 -9.69 12.70 14.68
C LEU A 127 -9.51 14.18 14.34
N PHE A 128 -9.64 14.54 13.06
CA PHE A 128 -9.36 15.87 12.53
C PHE A 128 -10.59 16.41 11.82
N ALA A 129 -10.85 17.72 11.97
CA ALA A 129 -11.97 18.38 11.29
C ALA A 129 -11.72 18.51 9.79
N ARG A 130 -10.44 18.64 9.39
CA ARG A 130 -10.00 18.79 8.00
C ARG A 130 -8.96 17.73 7.67
N VAL A 131 -9.21 16.97 6.62
CA VAL A 131 -8.31 15.93 6.11
C VAL A 131 -8.06 16.21 4.65
N TYR A 132 -6.84 16.57 4.31
CA TYR A 132 -6.36 16.78 2.94
C TYR A 132 -5.57 15.56 2.50
N THR A 133 -5.66 15.21 1.23
CA THR A 133 -4.95 14.07 0.66
C THR A 133 -4.34 14.43 -0.68
N THR A 134 -3.08 14.06 -0.86
CA THR A 134 -2.35 14.24 -2.11
C THR A 134 -1.73 12.92 -2.52
N ILE A 135 -1.80 12.60 -3.81
CA ILE A 135 -1.05 11.49 -4.41
C ILE A 135 0.19 12.07 -5.07
N LEU A 136 1.36 11.51 -4.75
CA LEU A 136 2.59 11.69 -5.50
C LEU A 136 2.79 10.45 -6.37
N LEU A 137 2.45 10.56 -7.66
CA LEU A 137 2.59 9.48 -8.62
C LEU A 137 3.98 9.53 -9.26
N VAL A 138 4.77 8.50 -9.04
CA VAL A 138 6.00 8.23 -9.79
C VAL A 138 5.63 7.41 -11.02
N ASP A 139 5.64 8.07 -12.15
CA ASP A 139 5.37 7.47 -13.44
C ASP A 139 6.60 6.70 -13.94
N THR A 140 6.43 5.39 -14.02
CA THR A 140 7.47 4.44 -14.47
C THR A 140 7.17 3.86 -15.85
N GLY A 141 6.20 4.41 -16.60
CA GLY A 141 5.87 3.91 -17.95
C GLY A 141 4.41 4.06 -18.38
N ILE A 142 3.62 4.91 -17.74
CA ILE A 142 2.22 5.15 -18.12
C ILE A 142 2.19 5.81 -19.51
N PRO A 143 1.41 5.28 -20.47
CA PRO A 143 1.30 5.89 -21.79
C PRO A 143 0.65 7.28 -21.69
N GLN A 144 1.23 8.25 -22.38
CA GLN A 144 0.76 9.63 -22.45
C GLN A 144 -0.23 9.83 -23.59
N THR A 145 -0.06 9.06 -24.66
CA THR A 145 -0.88 9.13 -25.86
C THR A 145 -1.49 7.77 -26.19
N LYS A 146 -2.55 7.78 -27.00
CA LYS A 146 -3.14 6.54 -27.51
C LYS A 146 -2.19 5.75 -28.39
N GLU A 147 -1.35 6.44 -29.14
CA GLU A 147 -0.33 5.82 -29.99
C GLU A 147 0.72 5.08 -29.15
N GLU A 148 1.19 5.69 -28.06
CA GLU A 148 2.07 5.01 -27.09
C GLU A 148 1.38 3.81 -26.44
N ALA A 149 0.11 3.91 -26.08
CA ALA A 149 -0.65 2.79 -25.52
C ALA A 149 -0.78 1.62 -26.51
N GLU A 150 -1.08 1.93 -27.78
CA GLU A 150 -1.15 0.93 -28.85
C GLU A 150 0.22 0.29 -29.12
N GLN A 151 1.30 1.08 -29.06
CA GLN A 151 2.67 0.57 -29.18
C GLN A 151 3.03 -0.36 -28.02
N GLN A 152 2.75 0.02 -26.78
CA GLN A 152 2.97 -0.84 -25.60
C GLN A 152 2.18 -2.15 -25.70
N LEU A 153 0.95 -2.11 -26.19
CA LEU A 153 0.17 -3.33 -26.45
C LEU A 153 0.83 -4.21 -27.52
N ALA A 154 1.30 -3.62 -28.61
CA ALA A 154 1.95 -4.34 -29.69
C ALA A 154 3.26 -5.01 -29.24
N GLU A 155 4.09 -4.29 -28.47
CA GLU A 155 5.31 -4.82 -27.86
C GLU A 155 5.01 -5.99 -26.93
N ARG A 156 4.01 -5.84 -26.06
CA ARG A 156 3.55 -6.91 -25.17
C ARG A 156 3.03 -8.13 -25.91
N LEU A 157 2.25 -7.95 -26.97
CA LEU A 157 1.78 -9.07 -27.80
C LEU A 157 2.93 -9.79 -28.51
N ALA A 158 3.96 -9.05 -28.93
CA ALA A 158 5.16 -9.64 -29.53
C ALA A 158 5.96 -10.47 -28.51
N ASP A 159 6.12 -9.98 -27.27
CA ASP A 159 6.76 -10.73 -26.19
C ASP A 159 6.01 -12.03 -25.85
N LEU A 160 4.68 -11.94 -25.67
CA LEU A 160 3.85 -13.13 -25.43
C LEU A 160 4.00 -14.17 -26.56
N ALA A 161 4.00 -13.71 -27.81
CA ALA A 161 4.20 -14.58 -28.97
C ALA A 161 5.60 -15.23 -28.98
N ALA A 162 6.66 -14.48 -28.62
CA ALA A 162 8.02 -15.00 -28.50
C ALA A 162 8.13 -16.09 -27.42
N ARG A 163 7.33 -15.98 -26.35
CA ARG A 163 7.23 -16.97 -25.26
C ARG A 163 6.26 -18.12 -25.58
N GLY A 164 5.64 -18.13 -26.76
CA GLY A 164 4.66 -19.15 -27.16
C GLY A 164 3.33 -19.07 -26.40
N ILE A 165 3.04 -17.93 -25.77
CA ILE A 165 1.81 -17.68 -25.01
C ILE A 165 0.81 -17.01 -25.95
N THR A 166 -0.38 -17.60 -26.09
CA THR A 166 -1.49 -16.97 -26.81
C THR A 166 -2.49 -16.43 -25.78
N PRO A 167 -2.88 -15.16 -25.83
CA PRO A 167 -3.88 -14.62 -24.92
C PRO A 167 -5.23 -15.35 -25.07
N ASP A 168 -5.83 -15.75 -23.95
CA ASP A 168 -7.16 -16.37 -23.93
C ASP A 168 -8.29 -15.40 -24.33
N ARG A 169 -8.01 -14.10 -24.31
CA ARG A 169 -8.91 -13.03 -24.75
C ARG A 169 -8.13 -11.92 -25.45
N PRO A 170 -8.77 -11.15 -26.36
CA PRO A 170 -8.17 -9.93 -26.89
C PRO A 170 -7.72 -9.01 -25.75
N LEU A 171 -6.51 -8.49 -25.86
CA LEU A 171 -5.96 -7.52 -24.93
C LEU A 171 -6.26 -6.11 -25.47
N ASP A 172 -6.80 -5.25 -24.61
CA ASP A 172 -7.00 -3.84 -24.91
C ASP A 172 -5.73 -3.04 -24.58
N PRO A 173 -5.48 -1.90 -25.27
CA PRO A 173 -4.39 -1.02 -24.92
C PRO A 173 -4.51 -0.53 -23.46
N PRO A 174 -3.39 -0.39 -22.74
CA PRO A 174 -3.42 0.22 -21.42
C PRO A 174 -3.95 1.66 -21.50
N PRO A 175 -4.84 2.09 -20.58
CA PRO A 175 -5.40 3.43 -20.62
C PRO A 175 -4.34 4.47 -20.27
N THR A 176 -4.42 5.63 -20.92
CA THR A 176 -3.61 6.79 -20.59
C THR A 176 -3.97 7.37 -19.22
N LEU A 177 -3.08 8.20 -18.65
CA LEU A 177 -3.37 8.89 -17.40
C LEU A 177 -4.63 9.78 -17.50
N ASP A 178 -4.79 10.51 -18.60
CA ASP A 178 -5.92 11.42 -18.80
C ASP A 178 -7.25 10.67 -18.91
N GLU A 179 -7.27 9.49 -19.55
CA GLU A 179 -8.46 8.63 -19.60
C GLU A 179 -8.87 8.14 -18.21
N VAL A 180 -7.91 7.75 -17.37
CA VAL A 180 -8.21 7.32 -15.99
C VAL A 180 -8.68 8.51 -15.13
N LEU A 181 -8.10 9.69 -15.32
CA LEU A 181 -8.50 10.90 -14.58
C LEU A 181 -9.90 11.38 -14.97
N ALA A 182 -10.33 11.16 -16.21
CA ALA A 182 -11.70 11.47 -16.64
C ALA A 182 -12.76 10.69 -15.81
N ASP A 183 -12.42 9.48 -15.36
CA ASP A 183 -13.28 8.66 -14.48
C ASP A 183 -13.19 9.02 -12.99
N LEU A 184 -12.26 9.90 -12.61
CA LEU A 184 -11.96 10.27 -11.23
C LEU A 184 -12.14 11.78 -11.02
N PRO A 185 -13.38 12.31 -11.04
CA PRO A 185 -13.64 13.74 -10.98
C PRO A 185 -13.17 14.41 -9.68
N GLN A 186 -12.97 13.63 -8.63
CA GLN A 186 -12.40 14.09 -7.36
C GLN A 186 -10.87 14.26 -7.40
N VAL A 187 -10.17 13.84 -8.45
CA VAL A 187 -8.72 13.95 -8.57
C VAL A 187 -8.38 15.14 -9.46
N ARG A 188 -7.56 16.06 -8.96
CA ARG A 188 -7.07 17.21 -9.72
C ARG A 188 -5.56 17.12 -9.88
N ARG A 189 -5.09 17.02 -11.11
CA ARG A 189 -3.66 17.14 -11.42
C ARG A 189 -3.20 18.56 -11.18
N VAL A 190 -2.07 18.71 -10.48
CA VAL A 190 -1.41 20.00 -10.20
C VAL A 190 0.06 19.89 -10.60
N ALA A 191 0.69 21.02 -10.93
CA ALA A 191 2.08 21.03 -11.40
C ALA A 191 3.11 21.17 -10.27
N SER A 192 2.68 21.66 -9.10
CA SER A 192 3.57 22.00 -8.00
C SER A 192 2.89 21.86 -6.63
N VAL A 193 3.68 21.91 -5.57
CA VAL A 193 3.19 21.81 -4.18
C VAL A 193 2.35 23.02 -3.81
N GLU A 194 2.69 24.19 -4.36
CA GLU A 194 2.03 25.47 -4.15
C GLU A 194 0.62 25.50 -4.76
N GLU A 195 0.37 24.67 -5.77
CA GLU A 195 -0.93 24.52 -6.43
C GLU A 195 -1.87 23.53 -5.72
N ILE A 196 -1.41 22.84 -4.67
CA ILE A 196 -2.24 21.92 -3.90
C ILE A 196 -3.40 22.68 -3.24
N GLU A 197 -4.62 22.31 -3.62
CA GLU A 197 -5.82 22.96 -3.12
C GLU A 197 -6.20 22.42 -1.73
N PRO A 198 -6.47 23.28 -0.74
CA PRO A 198 -6.91 22.87 0.58
C PRO A 198 -8.43 22.58 0.59
N ASP A 199 -8.89 21.73 -0.32
CA ASP A 199 -10.26 21.21 -0.38
C ASP A 199 -10.29 19.73 0.10
N PRO A 200 -10.99 19.40 1.20
CA PRO A 200 -11.11 18.03 1.69
C PRO A 200 -11.88 17.07 0.76
N GLN A 201 -12.53 17.58 -0.29
CA GLN A 201 -13.26 16.79 -1.29
C GLN A 201 -12.41 16.45 -2.52
N ILE A 202 -11.29 17.14 -2.71
CA ILE A 202 -10.39 16.95 -3.85
C ILE A 202 -9.13 16.21 -3.39
N VAL A 203 -8.65 15.30 -4.24
CA VAL A 203 -7.35 14.66 -4.12
C VAL A 203 -6.43 15.34 -5.12
N SER A 204 -5.41 16.04 -4.64
CA SER A 204 -4.40 16.61 -5.53
C SER A 204 -3.47 15.51 -6.04
N LEU A 205 -3.09 15.54 -7.31
CA LEU A 205 -2.18 14.59 -7.93
C LEU A 205 -0.97 15.36 -8.48
N LEU A 206 0.22 15.11 -7.91
CA LEU A 206 1.49 15.51 -8.49
C LEU A 206 2.11 14.30 -9.17
N ARG A 207 2.71 14.53 -10.33
CA ARG A 207 3.37 13.48 -11.12
C ARG A 207 4.86 13.77 -11.22
N PHE A 208 5.66 12.73 -11.01
CA PHE A 208 7.10 12.70 -11.17
C PHE A 208 7.44 11.63 -12.20
N GLY A 209 8.38 11.91 -13.10
CA GLY A 209 9.01 10.89 -13.92
C GLY A 209 10.14 10.18 -13.17
N VAL A 210 10.66 9.10 -13.75
CA VAL A 210 11.85 8.40 -13.22
C VAL A 210 13.05 9.35 -13.13
N ASP A 211 13.23 10.23 -14.12
CA ASP A 211 14.31 11.22 -14.14
C ASP A 211 14.23 12.20 -12.96
N ASP A 212 13.01 12.56 -12.52
CA ASP A 212 12.83 13.41 -11.34
C ASP A 212 13.31 12.67 -10.08
N ILE A 213 13.01 11.37 -9.95
CA ILE A 213 13.45 10.55 -8.82
C ILE A 213 14.97 10.35 -8.85
N ILE A 214 15.56 10.12 -10.03
CA ILE A 214 17.02 10.07 -10.21
C ILE A 214 17.65 11.40 -9.78
N ALA A 215 17.05 12.54 -10.13
CA ALA A 215 17.56 13.84 -9.72
C ALA A 215 17.48 14.07 -8.19
N LEU A 216 16.52 13.44 -7.51
CA LEU A 216 16.35 13.53 -6.05
C LEU A 216 17.27 12.58 -5.28
N ALA A 217 17.41 11.33 -5.73
CA ALA A 217 18.10 10.28 -4.99
C ALA A 217 19.53 10.00 -5.49
N GLY A 218 19.84 10.31 -6.75
CA GLY A 218 21.02 9.81 -7.45
C GLY A 218 20.79 8.39 -8.00
N ALA A 219 21.21 8.15 -9.24
CA ALA A 219 20.95 6.87 -9.93
C ALA A 219 21.60 5.67 -9.21
N GLU A 220 22.72 5.88 -8.52
CA GLU A 220 23.44 4.86 -7.76
C GLU A 220 22.68 4.35 -6.52
N ASN A 221 21.63 5.06 -6.09
CA ASN A 221 20.80 4.71 -4.95
C ASN A 221 19.45 4.11 -5.37
N LEU A 222 19.28 3.80 -6.66
CA LEU A 222 18.02 3.34 -7.22
C LEU A 222 18.19 2.01 -7.97
N HIS A 223 17.24 1.09 -7.75
CA HIS A 223 17.09 -0.10 -8.58
C HIS A 223 16.35 0.28 -9.86
N LEU A 224 17.10 0.60 -10.92
CA LEU A 224 16.55 1.01 -12.22
C LEU A 224 16.50 -0.12 -13.26
N ASP A 225 17.15 -1.25 -12.97
CA ASP A 225 17.17 -2.42 -13.86
C ASP A 225 15.95 -3.28 -13.57
N TRP A 226 14.85 -2.98 -14.26
CA TRP A 226 13.60 -3.73 -14.16
C TRP A 226 13.58 -4.77 -15.28
N ASP A 227 13.98 -6.00 -14.98
CA ASP A 227 13.95 -7.09 -15.95
C ASP A 227 12.51 -7.34 -16.46
N GLU A 228 12.35 -7.56 -17.77
CA GLU A 228 11.06 -7.81 -18.45
C GLU A 228 10.30 -9.04 -17.90
N GLU A 229 10.97 -9.93 -17.16
CA GLU A 229 10.34 -11.07 -16.46
C GLU A 229 9.55 -10.64 -15.21
N GLU A 230 9.88 -9.51 -14.60
CA GLU A 230 9.16 -8.98 -13.43
C GLU A 230 7.79 -8.40 -13.82
N GLU A 231 7.62 -7.95 -15.06
CA GLU A 231 6.41 -7.26 -15.56
C GLU A 231 5.20 -8.18 -15.73
N LEU A 232 5.40 -9.41 -16.22
CA LEU A 232 4.32 -10.39 -16.41
C LEU A 232 3.84 -11.01 -15.08
N ALA A 233 4.72 -11.06 -14.08
CA ALA A 233 4.40 -11.63 -12.78
C ALA A 233 3.55 -10.67 -11.92
N GLU A 234 3.55 -9.35 -12.16
CA GLU A 234 2.57 -8.42 -11.57
C GLU A 234 1.14 -8.74 -12.02
N GLU A 235 0.93 -9.29 -13.22
CA GLU A 235 -0.43 -9.51 -13.75
C GLU A 235 -1.11 -10.76 -13.18
N GLY A 236 -0.34 -11.75 -12.77
CA GLY A 236 -0.84 -12.93 -12.04
C GLY A 236 -1.11 -12.64 -10.56
N ASP A 237 -0.30 -11.79 -9.94
CA ASP A 237 -0.40 -11.42 -8.51
C ASP A 237 -1.54 -10.42 -8.23
N GLU A 238 -1.97 -9.65 -9.24
CA GLU A 238 -3.19 -8.83 -9.13
C GLU A 238 -4.48 -9.69 -9.02
N GLY A 239 -4.42 -10.98 -9.37
CA GLY A 239 -5.48 -11.98 -9.14
C GLY A 239 -5.37 -12.68 -7.77
N GLU A 240 -4.19 -12.76 -7.20
CA GLU A 240 -3.90 -13.29 -5.86
C GLU A 240 -3.52 -12.15 -4.92
N ALA A 241 -4.48 -11.29 -4.59
CA ALA A 241 -4.48 -10.36 -3.46
C ALA A 241 -3.08 -10.08 -2.88
N GLU A 242 -2.27 -9.24 -3.56
CA GLU A 242 -1.16 -8.56 -2.89
C GLU A 242 -1.69 -8.07 -1.54
N ALA A 243 -1.19 -8.68 -0.48
CA ALA A 243 -1.67 -8.45 0.87
C ALA A 243 -1.64 -6.95 1.11
N GLU A 244 -2.82 -6.34 1.11
CA GLU A 244 -3.02 -4.99 1.60
C GLU A 244 -2.19 -4.89 2.88
N SER A 245 -1.40 -3.83 3.08
CA SER A 245 -0.58 -3.66 4.29
C SER A 245 -1.39 -3.59 5.59
N TYR A 246 -2.69 -3.91 5.55
CA TYR A 246 -3.40 -4.46 6.68
C TYR A 246 -2.81 -5.82 7.06
N ALA A 247 -1.82 -5.80 7.92
CA ALA A 247 -1.55 -7.01 8.64
C ALA A 247 -2.71 -7.30 9.61
N TYR A 248 -3.20 -8.52 9.57
CA TYR A 248 -4.30 -8.98 10.39
C TYR A 248 -3.71 -9.57 11.68
N SER A 249 -4.22 -9.14 12.83
CA SER A 249 -4.07 -9.93 14.06
C SER A 249 -5.18 -10.98 14.04
N THR A 250 -4.89 -12.21 13.60
CA THR A 250 -5.77 -13.35 13.84
C THR A 250 -5.77 -13.65 15.34
N GLY A 251 -6.72 -13.03 16.03
CA GLY A 251 -7.06 -13.33 17.41
C GLY A 251 -8.57 -13.41 17.51
N GLY A 252 -9.11 -14.60 17.25
CA GLY A 252 -10.53 -14.90 17.46
C GLY A 252 -11.14 -15.79 16.38
N ASP A 253 -10.71 -17.05 16.33
CA ASP A 253 -11.57 -18.17 15.90
C ASP A 253 -11.58 -19.17 17.06
N GLU A 254 -12.47 -18.93 18.03
CA GLU A 254 -12.98 -19.99 18.89
C GLU A 254 -14.21 -20.56 18.15
N GLU A 255 -14.03 -21.64 17.38
CA GLU A 255 -15.02 -22.69 17.05
C GLU A 255 -14.48 -23.56 15.89
N ASP A 256 -13.48 -24.39 16.19
CA ASP A 256 -13.33 -25.81 15.76
C ASP A 256 -11.94 -26.36 16.18
N ASP A 257 -11.60 -26.16 17.46
CA ASP A 257 -10.30 -26.47 18.07
C ASP A 257 -10.18 -27.94 18.56
N GLU A 258 -10.76 -28.90 17.83
CA GLU A 258 -10.61 -30.33 18.16
C GLU A 258 -9.61 -31.09 17.26
N ASP A 259 -9.18 -30.53 16.12
CA ASP A 259 -8.25 -31.21 15.19
C ASP A 259 -6.93 -30.43 14.94
N ASN A 260 -6.51 -29.56 15.86
CA ASN A 260 -5.18 -28.94 15.76
C ASN A 260 -4.10 -29.82 16.44
N PRO A 261 -3.19 -30.47 15.68
CA PRO A 261 -2.13 -31.32 16.25
C PRO A 261 -1.17 -30.55 17.18
N PHE A 262 -1.08 -29.23 17.04
CA PHE A 262 -0.27 -28.38 17.90
C PHE A 262 -0.92 -28.14 19.28
N ALA A 263 -2.25 -27.98 19.33
CA ALA A 263 -3.00 -27.85 20.59
C ALA A 263 -2.94 -29.16 21.40
N ALA A 264 -3.00 -30.32 20.71
CA ALA A 264 -2.83 -31.62 21.32
C ALA A 264 -1.41 -31.84 21.91
N ALA A 265 -0.37 -31.37 21.21
CA ALA A 265 1.01 -31.44 21.69
C ALA A 265 1.25 -30.55 22.93
N LEU A 266 0.71 -29.33 22.93
CA LEU A 266 0.82 -28.41 24.06
C LEU A 266 0.08 -28.92 25.31
N LYS A 267 -1.10 -29.54 25.12
CA LYS A 267 -1.89 -30.14 26.21
C LYS A 267 -1.19 -31.35 26.84
N ARG A 268 -0.51 -32.19 26.04
CA ARG A 268 0.33 -33.29 26.56
C ARG A 268 1.52 -32.76 27.36
N ALA A 269 2.22 -31.74 26.87
CA ALA A 269 3.35 -31.14 27.57
C ALA A 269 2.94 -30.51 28.92
N LEU A 270 1.76 -29.87 28.98
CA LEU A 270 1.20 -29.31 30.22
C LEU A 270 0.74 -30.40 31.21
N GLN A 271 0.20 -31.52 30.73
CA GLN A 271 -0.19 -32.66 31.57
C GLN A 271 1.03 -33.42 32.12
N GLU A 272 2.10 -33.56 31.32
CA GLU A 272 3.36 -34.17 31.77
C GLU A 272 4.10 -33.30 32.80
N SER A 273 3.99 -31.97 32.69
CA SER A 273 4.60 -31.02 33.65
C SER A 273 3.85 -30.91 34.99
N SER A 274 2.57 -31.29 35.04
CA SER A 274 1.74 -31.22 36.25
C SER A 274 1.61 -32.56 37.00
N GLY A 275 2.13 -33.66 36.44
CA GLY A 275 2.15 -34.99 37.07
C GLY A 275 3.41 -35.34 37.87
N SER A 276 4.41 -34.45 37.98
CA SER A 276 5.68 -34.73 38.66
C SER A 276 5.81 -34.05 40.05
N LYS A 277 4.71 -34.03 40.82
CA LYS A 277 4.72 -33.77 42.26
C LYS A 277 3.73 -34.70 42.95
N ASP A 278 4.14 -35.94 43.13
CA ASP A 278 3.86 -36.81 44.28
C ASP A 278 4.23 -38.25 43.91
N SER A 279 5.50 -38.62 44.13
CA SER A 279 6.00 -39.96 44.44
C SER A 279 7.46 -39.86 44.89
#